data_AF-A0A1Q5XRG9-F1
#
_entry.id   AF-A0A1Q5XRG9-F1
#
_cell.length_a   1.000
_cell.length_b   1.000
_cell.length_c   1.000
_cell.angle_alpha   90.00
_cell.angle_beta   90.00
_cell.angle_gamma   90.00
#
_symmetry.space_group_name_H-M   'P 1'
#
loop_
_entity.id
_entity.type
_entity.pdbx_description
1 polymer ?
#
loop_
_entity_poly.entity_id
_entity_poly.type
_entity_poly.pdbx_seq_one_letter_code
_entity_poly.pdbx_strand_id
1 'polypeptide(L)'
;MKLRKLLSLKQWSHIFRNSWQYVISPNVAMSDKLLFTIPVILYWVLPDFMPFLPIDDIGVTMLLMGWFVSRMEHKYPALGAGR
;
A
#
# COMPACT_ATOMS: atom_id res chain seq x y z
N MET A 1 -10.20 -0.10 -22.34
CA MET A 1 -9.95 -1.44 -21.76
C MET A 1 -9.05 -1.33 -20.52
N LYS A 2 -9.57 -1.02 -19.31
CA LYS A 2 -8.70 -0.75 -18.14
C LYS A 2 -9.02 -1.54 -16.86
N LEU A 3 -10.10 -2.34 -16.81
CA LEU A 3 -10.36 -3.20 -15.65
C LEU A 3 -9.43 -4.43 -15.56
N ARG A 4 -8.91 -4.91 -16.70
CA ARG A 4 -7.97 -6.06 -16.72
C ARG A 4 -6.62 -5.76 -16.05
N LYS A 5 -6.21 -4.48 -15.97
CA LYS A 5 -5.00 -4.07 -15.22
C LYS A 5 -5.22 -4.14 -13.70
N LEU A 6 -6.41 -3.78 -13.22
CA LEU A 6 -6.75 -3.81 -11.80
C LEU A 6 -6.83 -5.24 -11.23
N LEU A 7 -7.00 -6.26 -12.07
CA LEU A 7 -7.04 -7.67 -11.68
C LEU A 7 -5.77 -8.46 -12.08
N SER A 8 -4.76 -7.79 -12.64
CA SER A 8 -3.54 -8.48 -13.04
C SER A 8 -2.72 -8.86 -11.82
N LEU A 9 -2.66 -10.15 -11.50
CA LEU A 9 -1.84 -10.71 -10.40
C LEU A 9 -0.38 -10.24 -10.43
N LYS A 10 0.18 -10.00 -11.63
CA LYS A 10 1.53 -9.43 -11.78
C LYS A 10 1.63 -8.01 -11.22
N GLN A 11 0.61 -7.18 -11.47
CA GLN A 11 0.57 -5.81 -10.98
C GLN A 11 0.35 -5.76 -9.46
N TRP A 12 -0.46 -6.68 -8.94
CA TRP A 12 -0.60 -6.88 -7.49
C TRP A 12 0.72 -7.30 -6.85
N SER A 13 1.39 -8.33 -7.37
CA SER A 13 2.70 -8.75 -6.87
C SER A 13 3.73 -7.62 -6.92
N HIS A 14 3.69 -6.77 -7.96
CA HIS A 14 4.53 -5.59 -8.04
C HIS A 14 4.22 -4.57 -6.95
N ILE A 15 2.93 -4.24 -6.72
CA ILE A 15 2.49 -3.31 -5.67
C ILE A 15 2.92 -3.83 -4.29
N PHE A 16 2.72 -5.12 -3.99
CA PHE A 16 3.15 -5.73 -2.73
C PHE A 16 4.66 -5.70 -2.53
N ARG A 17 5.43 -5.96 -3.57
CA ARG A 17 6.89 -5.97 -3.47
C ARG A 17 7.47 -4.55 -3.34
N ASN A 18 6.92 -3.60 -4.08
CA ASN A 18 7.33 -2.19 -4.00
C ASN A 18 6.94 -1.56 -2.66
N SER A 19 5.74 -1.84 -2.13
CA SER A 19 5.34 -1.32 -0.82
C SER A 19 6.33 -1.76 0.26
N TRP A 20 6.71 -3.04 0.27
CA TRP A 20 7.72 -3.57 1.18
C TRP A 20 9.09 -2.90 1.01
N GLN A 21 9.52 -2.70 -0.25
CA GLN A 21 10.78 -2.03 -0.57
C GLN A 21 10.79 -0.57 -0.10
N TYR A 22 9.69 0.17 -0.24
CA TYR A 22 9.57 1.54 0.23
C TYR A 22 9.57 1.64 1.76
N VAL A 23 8.94 0.69 2.46
CA VAL A 23 8.92 0.66 3.93
C VAL A 23 10.32 0.39 4.50
N ILE A 24 11.05 -0.58 3.93
CA ILE A 24 12.41 -0.93 4.37
C ILE A 24 13.46 0.11 3.93
N SER A 25 13.23 0.83 2.83
CA SER A 25 14.23 1.76 2.30
C SER A 25 14.55 2.90 3.28
N PRO A 26 15.84 3.16 3.59
CA PRO A 26 16.25 4.28 4.44
C PRO A 26 16.09 5.63 3.72
N ASN A 27 15.96 5.64 2.40
CA ASN A 27 15.79 6.85 1.58
C ASN A 27 14.36 7.41 1.60
N VAL A 28 13.41 6.71 2.22
CA VAL A 28 12.02 7.15 2.34
C VAL A 28 11.83 7.89 3.66
N ALA A 29 11.23 9.08 3.60
CA ALA A 29 10.94 9.88 4.79
C ALA A 29 10.04 9.12 5.77
N MET A 30 10.32 9.27 7.07
CA MET A 30 9.56 8.64 8.17
C MET A 30 8.06 8.94 8.09
N SER A 31 7.70 10.16 7.66
CA SER A 31 6.32 10.59 7.45
C SER A 31 5.58 9.79 6.37
N ASP A 32 6.26 9.44 5.28
CA ASP A 32 5.66 8.61 4.22
C ASP A 32 5.49 7.15 4.68
N LYS A 33 6.41 6.65 5.51
CA LYS A 33 6.25 5.33 6.15
C LYS A 33 5.05 5.31 7.08
N LEU A 34 4.92 6.33 7.93
CA LEU A 34 3.78 6.52 8.82
C LEU A 34 2.46 6.61 8.06
N LEU A 35 2.44 7.21 6.88
CA LEU A 35 1.23 7.32 6.06
C LEU A 35 0.67 5.95 5.61
N PHE A 36 1.53 4.93 5.53
CA PHE A 36 1.12 3.54 5.27
C PHE A 36 0.93 2.74 6.56
N THR A 37 1.84 2.90 7.52
CA THR A 37 1.83 2.13 8.77
C THR A 37 0.71 2.54 9.71
N ILE A 38 0.36 3.84 9.78
CA ILE A 38 -0.75 4.33 10.62
C ILE A 38 -2.07 3.66 10.25
N PRO A 39 -2.55 3.69 8.99
CA PRO A 39 -3.81 3.04 8.65
C PRO A 39 -3.79 1.52 8.90
N VAL A 40 -2.63 0.85 8.72
CA VAL A 40 -2.49 -0.58 9.06
C VAL A 40 -2.60 -0.82 10.57
N ILE A 41 -1.93 -0.01 11.40
CA ILE A 41 -2.01 -0.13 12.87
C ILE A 41 -3.40 0.24 13.36
N LEU A 42 -3.98 1.32 12.83
CA LEU A 42 -5.33 1.76 13.17
C LEU A 42 -6.32 0.64 12.86
N TYR A 43 -6.16 -0.02 11.70
CA TYR A 43 -6.95 -1.17 11.32
C TYR A 43 -6.69 -2.40 12.20
N TRP A 44 -5.50 -2.59 12.74
CA TRP A 44 -5.24 -3.70 13.67
C TRP A 44 -5.93 -3.47 15.03
N VAL A 45 -6.03 -2.21 15.46
CA VAL A 45 -6.58 -1.82 16.76
C VAL A 45 -8.10 -1.55 16.71
N LEU A 46 -8.63 -1.03 15.59
CA LEU A 46 -10.06 -0.77 15.41
C LEU A 46 -10.99 -1.99 15.68
N PRO A 47 -10.67 -3.22 15.22
CA PRO A 47 -11.52 -4.38 15.42
C PRO A 47 -11.67 -4.76 16.89
N ASP A 48 -10.69 -4.42 17.73
CA ASP A 48 -10.81 -4.58 19.20
C ASP A 48 -11.89 -3.66 19.80
N PHE A 49 -12.25 -2.56 19.11
CA PHE A 49 -13.25 -1.58 19.55
C PHE A 49 -14.58 -1.67 18.77
N MET A 50 -14.61 -2.33 17.61
CA MET A 50 -15.80 -2.49 16.79
C MET A 50 -15.98 -3.97 16.36
N PRO A 51 -16.64 -4.80 17.19
CA PRO A 51 -17.19 -6.04 16.67
C PRO A 51 -18.26 -5.67 15.62
N PHE A 52 -18.36 -6.40 14.51
CA PHE A 52 -19.37 -6.25 13.45
C PHE A 52 -19.14 -5.25 12.30
N LEU A 53 -17.91 -4.88 11.94
CA LEU A 53 -17.67 -4.19 10.66
C LEU A 53 -17.51 -5.19 9.50
N PRO A 54 -18.45 -5.30 8.54
CA PRO A 54 -18.29 -6.13 7.35
C PRO A 54 -17.56 -5.36 6.24
N ILE A 55 -16.44 -4.72 6.56
CA ILE A 55 -15.61 -4.06 5.55
C ILE A 55 -14.70 -5.14 4.97
N ASP A 56 -14.72 -5.33 3.64
CA ASP A 56 -13.84 -6.25 2.94
C ASP A 56 -12.38 -5.79 3.07
N ASP A 57 -11.70 -6.27 4.11
CA ASP A 57 -10.31 -5.94 4.52
C ASP A 57 -9.31 -6.08 3.38
N ILE A 58 -9.60 -6.98 2.45
CA ILE A 58 -8.79 -7.21 1.26
C ILE A 58 -8.96 -6.05 0.28
N GLY A 59 -10.18 -5.61 -0.05
CA GLY A 59 -10.43 -4.59 -1.06
C GLY A 59 -9.92 -3.19 -0.69
N VAL A 60 -10.13 -2.78 0.57
CA VAL A 60 -9.69 -1.47 1.06
C VAL A 60 -8.17 -1.41 1.16
N THR A 61 -7.55 -2.44 1.75
CA THR A 61 -6.07 -2.55 1.83
C THR A 61 -5.46 -2.56 0.45
N MET A 62 -6.08 -3.28 -0.49
CA MET A 62 -5.66 -3.36 -1.89
C MET A 62 -5.69 -1.99 -2.58
N LEU A 63 -6.78 -1.23 -2.43
CA LEU A 63 -6.87 0.14 -2.97
C LEU A 63 -5.85 1.08 -2.33
N LEU A 64 -5.70 1.00 -0.99
CA LEU A 64 -4.78 1.85 -0.23
C LEU A 64 -3.32 1.56 -0.61
N MET A 65 -2.96 0.30 -0.82
CA MET A 65 -1.65 -0.11 -1.34
C MET A 65 -1.40 0.38 -2.75
N GLY A 66 -2.37 0.25 -3.66
CA GLY A 66 -2.25 0.75 -5.02
C GLY A 66 -2.03 2.27 -5.06
N TRP A 67 -2.79 3.00 -4.24
CA TRP A 67 -2.62 4.45 -4.08
C TRP A 67 -1.27 4.82 -3.46
N PHE A 68 -0.85 4.11 -2.40
CA PHE A 68 0.44 4.35 -1.73
C PHE A 68 1.60 4.14 -2.69
N VAL A 69 1.62 3.03 -3.42
CA VAL A 69 2.68 2.73 -4.41
C VAL A 69 2.70 3.77 -5.52
N SER A 70 1.53 4.16 -6.06
CA SER A 70 1.46 5.22 -7.09
C SER A 70 2.00 6.56 -6.59
N ARG A 71 1.74 6.91 -5.31
CA ARG A 71 2.26 8.12 -4.68
C ARG A 71 3.78 8.05 -4.47
N MET A 72 4.28 6.90 -4.03
CA MET A 72 5.71 6.68 -3.77
C MET A 72 6.53 6.65 -5.05
N GLU A 73 6.00 6.08 -6.13
CA GLU A 73 6.64 6.13 -7.46
C GLU A 73 6.77 7.58 -7.96
N HIS A 74 5.76 8.42 -7.72
CA HIS A 74 5.81 9.85 -8.08
C HIS A 74 6.82 10.64 -7.24
N LYS A 75 6.91 10.34 -5.94
CA LYS A 75 7.73 11.09 -4.98
C LYS A 75 9.18 10.64 -4.94
N TYR A 76 9.42 9.35 -5.19
CA TYR A 76 10.73 8.71 -5.15
C TYR A 76 11.00 7.91 -6.45
N PRO A 77 11.08 8.58 -7.61
CA PRO A 77 11.28 7.89 -8.89
C PRO A 77 12.60 7.10 -8.93
N ALA A 78 13.63 7.55 -8.21
CA ALA A 78 14.94 6.88 -8.13
C ALA A 78 14.89 5.49 -7.45
N LEU A 79 13.90 5.23 -6.60
CA LEU A 79 13.72 3.94 -5.94
C LEU A 79 12.91 2.95 -6.78
N GLY A 80 12.07 3.45 -7.69
CA GLY A 80 11.27 2.65 -8.63
C GLY A 80 11.95 2.39 -9.98
N ALA A 81 12.86 3.27 -10.41
CA ALA A 81 13.55 3.23 -11.71
C ALA A 81 14.73 2.23 -11.78
N GLY A 82 15.05 1.51 -10.70
CA GLY A 82 16.08 0.47 -10.67
C GLY A 82 15.67 -0.85 -11.34
N ARG A 83 14.75 -0.81 -12.31
CA ARG A 83 14.26 -1.96 -13.09
C ARG A 83 14.11 -1.61 -14.56
#